data_AF-A0A7S2UEL0-F1
#
_entry.id   AF-A0A7S2UEL0-F1
#
_cell.length_a   1.000
_cell.length_b   1.000
_cell.length_c   1.000
_cell.angle_alpha   90.00
_cell.angle_beta   90.00
_cell.angle_gamma   90.00
#
_symmetry.space_group_name_H-M   'P 1'
#
loop_
_entity.id
_entity.type
_entity.pdbx_description
1 polymer ?
#
loop_
_entity_poly.entity_id
_entity_poly.type
_entity_poly.pdbx_seq_one_letter_code
_entity_poly.pdbx_strand_id
1 'polypeptide(L)'
;RWLWQRPSKSSRPTSASSRQTKDAEIDEADRRRTRTHRNLLYLTYLPVYLLATMADWLQGPYKYALYSAYGYTQSDIATLFVAGFGSGMLLGSVVGGYADSMGRRKLAIAYCLSYIVSVLCKHARPFPMLLMGRVFGGISTSLLYSVFESWLIKAHALRGVDDPALVSASLSVSTYGSSLV
;
A
#
# COMPACT_ATOMS: atom_id res chain seq x y z
N ARG A 1 -64.23 56.83 7.26
CA ARG A 1 -63.90 55.47 7.79
C ARG A 1 -62.49 55.14 7.33
N TRP A 2 -61.49 55.57 8.11
CA TRP A 2 -60.07 55.42 7.81
C TRP A 2 -59.63 53.99 8.13
N LEU A 3 -59.32 53.18 7.12
CA LEU A 3 -58.73 51.86 7.30
C LEU A 3 -57.25 51.93 6.94
N TRP A 4 -56.44 52.07 7.99
CA TRP A 4 -54.99 51.86 8.00
C TRP A 4 -54.64 50.49 7.38
N GLN A 5 -53.96 50.47 6.23
CA GLN A 5 -53.28 49.28 5.73
C GLN A 5 -51.91 49.17 6.42
N ARG A 6 -51.70 48.08 7.16
CA ARG A 6 -50.39 47.75 7.75
C ARG A 6 -49.40 47.43 6.62
N PRO A 7 -48.16 47.95 6.66
CA PRO A 7 -47.13 47.52 5.72
C PRO A 7 -46.81 46.05 5.99
N SER A 8 -46.90 45.21 4.96
CA SER A 8 -46.44 43.83 5.01
C SER A 8 -44.94 43.84 5.30
N LYS A 9 -44.53 43.13 6.35
CA LYS A 9 -43.11 42.86 6.59
C LYS A 9 -42.60 42.04 5.41
N SER A 10 -41.86 42.69 4.53
CA SER A 10 -41.00 42.04 3.53
C SER A 10 -40.05 41.10 4.27
N SER A 11 -40.35 39.81 4.21
CA SER A 11 -39.44 38.75 4.60
C SER A 11 -38.25 38.77 3.65
N ARG A 12 -37.04 39.01 4.18
CA ARG A 12 -35.80 38.59 3.51
C ARG A 12 -35.34 37.28 4.13
N PRO A 13 -35.61 36.11 3.52
CA PRO A 13 -34.87 34.90 3.83
C PRO A 13 -34.08 34.51 2.57
N THR A 14 -32.92 35.11 2.31
CA THR A 14 -32.24 34.78 1.04
C THR A 14 -30.72 34.71 1.08
N SER A 15 -30.03 35.21 2.12
CA SER A 15 -28.55 35.11 2.18
C SER A 15 -28.03 34.21 3.29
N ALA A 16 -28.70 34.16 4.45
CA ALA A 16 -28.29 33.32 5.58
C ALA A 16 -28.69 31.84 5.37
N SER A 17 -29.93 31.59 4.93
CA SER A 17 -30.41 30.25 4.61
C SER A 17 -29.62 29.62 3.46
N SER A 18 -29.29 30.37 2.41
CA SER A 18 -28.48 29.88 1.28
C SER A 18 -27.02 29.57 1.65
N ARG A 19 -26.45 30.26 2.66
CA ARG A 19 -25.11 29.95 3.18
C ARG A 19 -25.16 28.68 4.03
N GLN A 20 -26.15 28.59 4.91
CA GLN A 20 -26.34 27.43 5.79
C GLN A 20 -26.61 26.13 5.03
N THR A 21 -27.32 26.18 3.89
CA THR A 21 -27.50 25.02 3.01
C THR A 21 -26.20 24.63 2.31
N LYS A 22 -25.42 25.60 1.83
CA LYS A 22 -24.11 25.33 1.20
C LYS A 22 -23.10 24.75 2.19
N ASP A 23 -23.07 25.28 3.41
CA ASP A 23 -22.18 24.79 4.48
C ASP A 23 -22.53 23.34 4.87
N ALA A 24 -23.82 23.00 4.91
CA ALA A 24 -24.28 21.63 5.17
C ALA A 24 -23.96 20.66 4.01
N GLU A 25 -24.08 21.11 2.76
CA GLU A 25 -23.71 20.30 1.58
C GLU A 25 -22.19 20.01 1.54
N ILE A 26 -21.36 20.98 1.92
CA ILE A 26 -19.90 20.82 2.02
C ILE A 26 -19.56 19.82 3.13
N ASP A 27 -20.17 19.95 4.32
CA ASP A 27 -19.94 19.01 5.44
C ASP A 27 -20.37 17.58 5.08
N GLU A 28 -21.49 17.40 4.37
CA GLU A 28 -21.93 16.07 3.93
C GLU A 28 -20.98 15.47 2.89
N ALA A 29 -20.49 16.28 1.94
CA ALA A 29 -19.50 15.86 0.95
C ALA A 29 -18.18 15.43 1.61
N ASP A 30 -17.69 16.18 2.60
CA ASP A 30 -16.48 15.86 3.35
C ASP A 30 -16.64 14.57 4.19
N ARG A 31 -17.80 14.39 4.83
CA ARG A 31 -18.11 13.13 5.54
C ARG A 31 -18.15 11.94 4.60
N ARG A 32 -18.74 12.08 3.39
CA ARG A 32 -18.75 11.03 2.37
C ARG A 32 -17.34 10.71 1.87
N ARG A 33 -16.51 11.73 1.65
CA ARG A 33 -15.10 11.59 1.25
C ARG A 33 -14.31 10.81 2.31
N THR A 34 -14.43 11.20 3.58
CA THR A 34 -13.77 10.56 4.73
C THR A 34 -14.22 9.13 4.92
N ARG A 35 -15.52 8.84 4.77
CA ARG A 35 -16.06 7.47 4.88
C ARG A 35 -15.53 6.58 3.76
N THR A 36 -15.47 7.10 2.53
CA THR A 36 -14.94 6.38 1.36
C THR A 36 -13.45 6.08 1.53
N HIS A 37 -12.68 7.06 2.00
CA HIS A 37 -11.27 6.90 2.35
C HIS A 37 -11.06 5.80 3.39
N ARG A 38 -11.78 5.87 4.51
CA ARG A 38 -11.66 4.90 5.59
C ARG A 38 -12.03 3.49 5.13
N ASN A 39 -13.11 3.35 4.37
CA ASN A 39 -13.52 2.04 3.84
C ASN A 39 -12.48 1.49 2.85
N LEU A 40 -11.87 2.33 2.00
CA LEU A 40 -10.75 1.94 1.14
C LEU A 40 -9.60 1.38 1.96
N LEU A 41 -9.16 2.15 2.94
CA LEU A 41 -8.00 1.86 3.75
C LEU A 41 -8.22 0.56 4.54
N TYR A 42 -9.24 0.52 5.40
CA TYR A 42 -9.41 -0.57 6.35
C TYR A 42 -10.06 -1.84 5.77
N LEU A 43 -10.90 -1.73 4.75
CA LEU A 43 -11.61 -2.91 4.21
C LEU A 43 -10.97 -3.50 2.96
N THR A 44 -10.20 -2.71 2.22
CA THR A 44 -9.58 -3.18 0.97
C THR A 44 -8.07 -3.23 1.09
N TYR A 45 -7.43 -2.14 1.51
CA TYR A 45 -5.97 -2.02 1.45
C TYR A 45 -5.25 -2.73 2.59
N LEU A 46 -5.57 -2.34 3.81
CA LEU A 46 -4.89 -2.77 5.03
C LEU A 46 -4.90 -4.29 5.23
N PRO A 47 -6.00 -5.04 5.03
CA PRO A 47 -5.96 -6.49 5.20
C PRO A 47 -5.08 -7.18 4.16
N VAL A 48 -5.10 -6.74 2.89
CA VAL A 48 -4.26 -7.32 1.83
C VAL A 48 -2.79 -7.02 2.09
N TYR A 49 -2.48 -5.77 2.48
CA TYR A 49 -1.13 -5.35 2.82
C TYR A 49 -0.59 -6.09 4.06
N LEU A 50 -1.35 -6.10 5.16
CA LEU A 50 -0.98 -6.81 6.39
C LEU A 50 -0.73 -8.29 6.13
N LEU A 51 -1.60 -8.96 5.36
CA LEU A 51 -1.47 -10.38 5.06
C LEU A 51 -0.24 -10.66 4.19
N ALA A 52 0.05 -9.80 3.21
CA ALA A 52 1.27 -9.91 2.42
C ALA A 52 2.53 -9.70 3.27
N THR A 53 2.54 -8.70 4.15
CA THR A 53 3.65 -8.49 5.09
C THR A 53 3.77 -9.66 6.08
N MET A 54 2.67 -10.17 6.66
CA MET A 54 2.69 -11.35 7.54
C MET A 54 3.35 -12.54 6.84
N ALA A 55 3.01 -12.76 5.57
CA ALA A 55 3.57 -13.85 4.79
C ALA A 55 5.09 -13.68 4.60
N ASP A 56 5.57 -12.47 4.33
CA ASP A 56 7.01 -12.20 4.20
C ASP A 56 7.76 -12.33 5.53
N TRP A 57 7.18 -11.86 6.64
CA TRP A 57 7.72 -12.01 7.99
C TRP A 57 7.81 -13.48 8.40
N LEU A 58 6.75 -14.27 8.18
CA LEU A 58 6.71 -15.68 8.55
C LEU A 58 7.72 -16.53 7.75
N GLN A 59 8.03 -16.11 6.51
CA GLN A 59 9.05 -16.80 5.75
C GLN A 59 10.46 -16.63 6.36
N GLY A 60 10.72 -15.59 7.14
CA GLY A 60 12.02 -15.36 7.80
C GLY A 60 12.52 -16.56 8.63
N PRO A 61 11.78 -16.98 9.67
CA PRO A 61 12.19 -18.11 10.54
C PRO A 61 12.14 -19.47 9.82
N TYR A 62 11.15 -19.71 8.96
CA TYR A 62 11.06 -20.98 8.21
C TYR A 62 12.22 -21.17 7.24
N LYS A 63 12.70 -20.10 6.59
CA LYS A 63 13.86 -20.17 5.70
C LYS A 63 15.13 -20.61 6.46
N TYR A 64 15.30 -20.14 7.70
CA TYR A 64 16.44 -20.52 8.52
C TYR A 64 16.39 -22.01 8.90
N ALA A 65 15.22 -22.49 9.34
CA ALA A 65 15.00 -23.90 9.63
C ALA A 65 15.22 -24.81 8.41
N LEU A 66 14.80 -24.37 7.22
CA LEU A 66 15.00 -25.11 5.97
C LEU A 66 16.48 -25.23 5.60
N TYR A 67 17.27 -24.17 5.78
CA TYR A 67 18.70 -24.22 5.47
C TYR A 67 19.49 -25.03 6.49
N SER A 68 19.08 -24.97 7.76
CA SER A 68 19.60 -25.85 8.79
C SER A 68 19.27 -27.33 8.50
N ALA A 69 18.07 -27.62 7.98
CA ALA A 69 17.66 -28.98 7.59
C ALA A 69 18.41 -29.51 6.35
N TYR A 70 18.85 -28.62 5.45
CA TYR A 70 19.75 -28.97 4.34
C TYR A 70 21.22 -29.18 4.76
N GLY A 71 21.56 -28.94 6.03
CA GLY A 71 22.92 -29.14 6.54
C GLY A 71 23.90 -28.02 6.20
N TYR A 72 23.41 -26.83 5.82
CA TYR A 72 24.27 -25.68 5.57
C TYR A 72 24.85 -25.11 6.86
N THR A 73 26.10 -24.64 6.78
CA THR A 73 26.76 -24.00 7.92
C THR A 73 26.16 -22.61 8.19
N GLN A 74 26.33 -22.12 9.42
CA GLN A 74 25.84 -20.78 9.80
C GLN A 74 26.43 -19.66 8.93
N SER A 75 27.68 -19.80 8.46
CA SER A 75 28.31 -18.82 7.55
C SER A 75 27.66 -18.80 6.17
N ASP A 76 27.24 -19.95 5.66
CA ASP A 76 26.58 -20.04 4.35
C ASP A 76 25.17 -19.43 4.41
N ILE A 77 24.47 -19.67 5.52
CA ILE A 77 23.17 -19.06 5.80
C ILE A 77 23.30 -17.54 5.90
N ALA A 78 24.29 -17.04 6.64
CA ALA A 78 24.56 -15.60 6.74
C ALA A 78 24.85 -14.99 5.35
N THR A 79 25.66 -15.66 4.53
CA THR A 79 25.97 -15.22 3.16
C THR A 79 24.71 -15.15 2.30
N LEU A 80 23.81 -16.13 2.39
CA LEU A 80 22.51 -16.13 1.71
C LEU A 80 21.59 -14.98 2.15
N PHE A 81 21.61 -14.62 3.43
CA PHE A 81 20.85 -13.48 3.96
C PHE A 81 21.43 -12.15 3.47
N VAL A 82 22.74 -11.96 3.60
CA VAL A 82 23.43 -10.74 3.14
C VAL A 82 23.27 -10.57 1.63
N ALA A 83 23.41 -11.64 0.86
CA ALA A 83 23.17 -11.61 -0.58
C ALA A 83 21.71 -11.27 -0.92
N GLY A 84 20.73 -11.83 -0.20
CA GLY A 84 19.32 -11.52 -0.42
C GLY A 84 18.98 -10.05 -0.14
N PHE A 85 19.39 -9.52 1.01
CA PHE A 85 19.14 -8.11 1.35
C PHE A 85 19.97 -7.14 0.49
N GLY A 86 21.26 -7.43 0.29
CA GLY A 86 22.15 -6.59 -0.50
C GLY A 86 21.75 -6.53 -1.98
N SER A 87 21.38 -7.67 -2.57
CA SER A 87 20.87 -7.67 -3.95
C SER A 87 19.47 -7.05 -4.06
N GLY A 88 18.60 -7.22 -3.05
CA GLY A 88 17.33 -6.50 -2.98
C GLY A 88 17.52 -4.98 -2.96
N MET A 89 18.50 -4.48 -2.20
CA MET A 89 18.82 -3.04 -2.20
C MET A 89 19.34 -2.56 -3.56
N LEU A 90 20.29 -3.27 -4.17
CA LEU A 90 20.91 -2.83 -5.42
C LEU A 90 20.01 -3.06 -6.64
N LEU A 91 19.52 -4.28 -6.82
CA LEU A 91 18.71 -4.68 -7.97
C LEU A 91 17.24 -4.29 -7.79
N GLY A 92 16.72 -4.26 -6.57
CA GLY A 92 15.34 -3.84 -6.31
C GLY A 92 15.08 -2.39 -6.70
N SER A 93 16.03 -1.47 -6.47
CA SER A 93 15.90 -0.08 -6.93
C SER A 93 16.01 0.07 -8.45
N VAL A 94 16.88 -0.70 -9.11
CA VAL A 94 17.03 -0.68 -10.58
C VAL A 94 15.79 -1.29 -11.25
N VAL A 95 15.37 -2.48 -10.82
CA VAL A 95 14.18 -3.16 -11.33
C VAL A 95 12.92 -2.38 -10.97
N GLY A 96 12.85 -1.82 -9.77
CA GLY A 96 11.77 -0.93 -9.32
C GLY A 96 11.66 0.32 -10.17
N GLY A 97 12.77 1.05 -10.38
CA GLY A 97 12.78 2.25 -11.23
C GLY A 97 12.45 1.95 -12.68
N TYR A 98 12.96 0.85 -13.22
CA TYR A 98 12.60 0.40 -14.57
C TYR A 98 11.12 0.02 -14.67
N ALA A 99 10.59 -0.71 -13.68
CA ALA A 99 9.19 -1.10 -13.63
C ALA A 99 8.25 0.09 -13.43
N ASP A 100 8.67 1.09 -12.66
CA ASP A 100 7.89 2.31 -12.38
C ASP A 100 7.78 3.19 -13.63
N SER A 101 8.87 3.32 -14.41
CA SER A 101 8.86 4.03 -15.70
C SER A 101 7.87 3.44 -16.71
N MET A 102 7.62 2.13 -16.62
CA MET A 102 6.77 1.42 -17.55
C MET A 102 5.32 1.29 -17.09
N GLY A 103 4.99 1.75 -15.87
CA GLY A 103 3.64 1.84 -15.35
C GLY A 103 3.17 0.65 -14.50
N ARG A 104 2.09 0.90 -13.76
CA ARG A 104 1.60 0.11 -12.60
C ARG A 104 1.29 -1.37 -12.87
N ARG A 105 0.84 -1.74 -14.08
CA ARG A 105 0.58 -3.16 -14.42
C ARG A 105 1.87 -3.97 -14.44
N LYS A 106 2.98 -3.36 -14.83
CA LYS A 106 4.26 -4.04 -14.97
C LYS A 106 4.95 -4.20 -13.62
N LEU A 107 4.78 -3.26 -12.68
CA LEU A 107 5.17 -3.45 -11.28
C LEU A 107 4.53 -4.70 -10.67
N ALA A 108 3.22 -4.88 -10.84
CA ALA A 108 2.52 -6.07 -10.35
C ALA A 108 2.99 -7.37 -11.04
N ILE A 109 3.21 -7.34 -12.35
CA ILE A 109 3.75 -8.48 -13.10
C ILE A 109 5.18 -8.81 -12.66
N ALA A 110 6.04 -7.80 -12.47
CA ALA A 110 7.41 -7.97 -12.00
C ALA A 110 7.46 -8.59 -10.61
N TYR A 111 6.58 -8.14 -9.70
CA TYR A 111 6.41 -8.77 -8.40
C TYR A 111 6.04 -10.26 -8.56
N CYS A 112 4.98 -10.58 -9.30
CA CYS A 112 4.57 -11.97 -9.51
C CYS A 112 5.69 -12.84 -10.13
N LEU A 113 6.38 -12.34 -11.16
CA LEU A 113 7.47 -13.07 -11.82
C LEU A 113 8.65 -13.31 -10.88
N SER A 114 9.11 -12.27 -10.18
CA SER A 114 10.21 -12.41 -9.22
C SER A 114 9.87 -13.35 -8.06
N TYR A 115 8.61 -13.32 -7.59
CA TYR A 115 8.13 -14.22 -6.56
C TYR A 115 8.06 -15.68 -7.04
N ILE A 116 7.54 -15.93 -8.24
CA ILE A 116 7.50 -17.27 -8.84
C ILE A 116 8.92 -17.83 -9.00
N VAL A 117 9.85 -17.02 -9.53
CA VAL A 117 11.26 -17.43 -9.66
C VAL A 117 11.86 -17.72 -8.30
N SER A 118 11.59 -16.89 -7.28
CA SER A 118 12.08 -17.12 -5.91
C SER A 118 11.59 -18.45 -5.33
N VAL A 119 10.31 -18.79 -5.53
CA VAL A 119 9.73 -20.04 -5.04
C VAL A 119 10.26 -21.25 -5.80
N LEU A 120 10.39 -21.17 -7.14
CA LEU A 120 10.96 -22.25 -7.94
C LEU A 120 12.42 -22.55 -7.55
N CYS A 121 13.21 -21.51 -7.30
CA CYS A 121 14.59 -21.66 -6.85
C CYS A 121 14.73 -22.35 -5.48
N LYS A 122 13.74 -22.21 -4.57
CA LYS A 122 13.74 -22.90 -3.26
C LYS A 122 13.62 -24.43 -3.38
N HIS A 123 13.06 -24.92 -4.48
CA HIS A 123 12.90 -26.38 -4.69
C HIS A 123 14.21 -27.05 -5.12
N ALA A 124 15.22 -26.28 -5.49
CA ALA A 124 16.49 -26.81 -5.95
C ALA A 124 17.49 -26.93 -4.77
N ARG A 125 18.15 -28.08 -4.67
CA ARG A 125 19.23 -28.34 -3.70
C ARG A 125 20.58 -27.62 -3.91
N PRO A 126 21.00 -27.19 -5.14
CA PRO A 126 22.32 -26.59 -5.29
C PRO A 126 22.36 -25.16 -4.72
N PHE A 127 23.42 -24.86 -3.97
CA PHE A 127 23.67 -23.57 -3.31
C PHE A 127 23.52 -22.32 -4.22
N PRO A 128 23.97 -22.33 -5.49
CA PRO A 128 23.77 -21.19 -6.40
C PRO A 128 22.30 -20.90 -6.72
N MET A 129 21.46 -21.94 -6.78
CA MET A 129 20.03 -21.75 -7.03
C MET A 129 19.31 -21.18 -5.82
N LEU A 130 19.72 -21.59 -4.61
CA LEU A 130 19.28 -20.97 -3.35
C LEU A 130 19.67 -19.49 -3.29
N LEU A 131 20.89 -19.15 -3.73
CA LEU A 131 21.38 -17.79 -3.82
C LEU A 131 20.55 -16.96 -4.82
N MET A 132 20.29 -17.47 -6.02
CA MET A 132 19.41 -16.82 -6.98
C MET A 132 17.99 -16.62 -6.42
N GLY A 133 17.44 -17.64 -5.75
CA GLY A 133 16.13 -17.54 -5.11
C GLY A 133 16.08 -16.45 -4.03
N ARG A 134 17.20 -16.20 -3.33
CA ARG A 134 17.35 -15.10 -2.39
C ARG A 134 17.46 -13.74 -3.07
N VAL A 135 18.14 -13.66 -4.20
CA VAL A 135 18.21 -12.44 -5.01
C VAL A 135 16.82 -12.04 -5.52
N PHE A 136 16.11 -12.96 -6.16
CA PHE A 136 14.75 -12.71 -6.64
C PHE A 136 13.76 -12.48 -5.50
N GLY A 137 13.95 -13.13 -4.35
CA GLY A 137 13.17 -12.89 -3.15
C GLY A 137 13.35 -11.46 -2.61
N GLY A 138 14.59 -10.96 -2.57
CA GLY A 138 14.89 -9.58 -2.19
C GLY A 138 14.24 -8.56 -3.14
N ILE A 139 14.37 -8.78 -4.46
CA ILE A 139 13.72 -7.95 -5.48
C ILE A 139 12.20 -7.96 -5.30
N SER A 140 11.61 -9.13 -5.05
CA SER A 140 10.17 -9.29 -4.84
C SER A 140 9.67 -8.48 -3.64
N THR A 141 10.39 -8.51 -2.51
CA THR A 141 10.01 -7.74 -1.31
C THR A 141 10.14 -6.22 -1.56
N SER A 142 11.18 -5.76 -2.27
CA SER A 142 11.28 -4.35 -2.67
C SER A 142 10.12 -3.92 -3.58
N LEU A 143 9.75 -4.78 -4.54
CA LEU A 143 8.60 -4.54 -5.42
C LEU A 143 7.27 -4.59 -4.68
N LEU A 144 7.14 -5.41 -3.63
CA LEU A 144 5.92 -5.52 -2.83
C LEU A 144 5.52 -4.14 -2.28
N TYR A 145 6.44 -3.47 -1.59
CA TYR A 145 6.19 -2.14 -1.03
C TYR A 145 5.84 -1.12 -2.13
N SER A 146 6.59 -1.09 -3.23
CA SER A 146 6.34 -0.17 -4.35
C SER A 146 4.99 -0.41 -5.07
N VAL A 147 4.60 -1.68 -5.27
CA VAL A 147 3.31 -2.06 -5.87
C VAL A 147 2.17 -1.62 -4.96
N PHE A 148 2.29 -1.83 -3.65
CA PHE A 148 1.27 -1.44 -2.69
C PHE A 148 1.10 0.08 -2.60
N GLU A 149 2.18 0.85 -2.52
CA GLU A 149 2.12 2.31 -2.57
C GLU A 149 1.44 2.81 -3.85
N SER A 150 1.87 2.28 -5.00
CA SER A 150 1.29 2.60 -6.31
C SER A 150 -0.20 2.28 -6.42
N TRP A 151 -0.62 1.18 -5.79
CA TRP A 151 -2.02 0.77 -5.74
C TRP A 151 -2.83 1.66 -4.79
N LEU A 152 -2.31 2.03 -3.62
CA LEU A 152 -2.94 2.95 -2.68
C LEU A 152 -3.21 4.31 -3.32
N ILE A 153 -2.19 4.90 -3.96
CA ILE A 153 -2.31 6.18 -4.67
C ILE A 153 -3.37 6.08 -5.76
N LYS A 154 -3.42 4.95 -6.49
CA LYS A 154 -4.45 4.74 -7.51
C LYS A 154 -5.85 4.64 -6.93
N ALA A 155 -6.00 3.90 -5.84
CA ALA A 155 -7.29 3.69 -5.20
C ALA A 155 -7.87 5.02 -4.70
N HIS A 156 -7.01 5.91 -4.21
CA HIS A 156 -7.35 7.29 -3.86
C HIS A 156 -7.77 8.10 -5.10
N ALA A 157 -6.96 8.09 -6.15
CA ALA A 157 -7.23 8.77 -7.43
C ALA A 157 -8.56 8.33 -8.09
N LEU A 158 -8.87 7.03 -8.05
CA LEU A 158 -10.12 6.50 -8.62
C LEU A 158 -11.37 6.90 -7.83
N ARG A 159 -11.22 7.32 -6.58
CA ARG A 159 -12.34 7.68 -5.69
C ARG A 159 -12.43 9.19 -5.44
N GLY A 160 -11.62 10.01 -6.12
CA GLY A 160 -11.58 11.46 -5.94
C GLY A 160 -11.07 11.89 -4.54
N VAL A 161 -10.28 11.03 -3.90
CA VAL A 161 -9.69 11.28 -2.57
C VAL A 161 -8.19 11.52 -2.72
N ASP A 162 -7.83 12.39 -3.65
CA ASP A 162 -6.45 12.59 -4.10
C ASP A 162 -5.65 13.48 -3.14
N ASP A 163 -6.19 13.72 -1.95
CA ASP A 163 -5.60 14.62 -0.96
C ASP A 163 -4.27 14.05 -0.45
N PRO A 164 -3.14 14.74 -0.65
CA PRO A 164 -1.84 14.25 -0.22
C PRO A 164 -1.77 14.01 1.30
N ALA A 165 -2.55 14.73 2.11
CA ALA A 165 -2.62 14.49 3.55
C ALA A 165 -3.28 13.14 3.89
N LEU A 166 -4.33 12.74 3.15
CA LEU A 166 -5.03 11.48 3.37
C LEU A 166 -4.21 10.28 2.88
N VAL A 167 -3.50 10.44 1.76
CA VAL A 167 -2.60 9.40 1.23
C VAL A 167 -1.43 9.15 2.19
N SER A 168 -0.79 10.22 2.69
CA SER A 168 0.32 10.09 3.65
C SER A 168 -0.13 9.51 4.99
N ALA A 169 -1.30 9.89 5.51
CA ALA A 169 -1.89 9.28 6.70
C ALA A 169 -2.14 7.77 6.51
N SER A 170 -2.65 7.37 5.34
CA SER A 170 -2.87 5.96 5.00
C SER A 170 -1.58 5.16 4.96
N LEU A 171 -0.51 5.72 4.38
CA LEU A 171 0.81 5.10 4.36
C LEU A 171 1.34 4.90 5.79
N SER A 172 1.26 5.93 6.63
CA SER A 172 1.68 5.85 8.02
C SER A 172 0.94 4.75 8.80
N VAL A 173 -0.38 4.67 8.67
CA VAL A 173 -1.19 3.60 9.29
C VAL A 173 -0.76 2.22 8.80
N SER A 174 -0.43 2.11 7.51
CA SER A 174 0.00 0.85 6.90
C SER A 174 1.37 0.42 7.43
N THR A 175 2.34 1.32 7.49
CA THR A 175 3.67 1.06 8.06
C THR A 175 3.57 0.67 9.53
N TYR A 176 2.72 1.35 10.30
CA TYR A 176 2.44 0.99 11.69
C TYR A 176 1.85 -0.42 11.81
N GLY A 177 0.85 -0.74 10.98
CA GLY A 177 0.25 -2.08 10.94
C GLY A 177 1.27 -3.18 10.59
N SER A 178 2.13 -2.94 9.61
CA SER A 178 3.20 -3.87 9.25
C SER A 178 4.24 -4.07 10.35
N SER A 179 4.37 -3.14 11.30
CA SER A 179 5.29 -3.27 12.43
C SER A 179 4.70 -4.05 13.60
N LEU A 180 3.36 -4.22 13.61
CA LEU A 180 2.63 -4.94 14.65
C LEU A 180 2.56 -6.45 14.38
N VAL A 181 2.72 -6.81 13.11
CA VAL A 181 2.75 -8.15 12.54
C VAL A 181 4.15 -8.73 12.64
#